data_AF-A0A348UNQ4-F1
#
_entry.id   AF-A0A348UNQ4-F1
#
_cell.length_a   1.000
_cell.length_b   1.000
_cell.length_c   1.000
_cell.angle_alpha   90.00
_cell.angle_beta   90.00
_cell.angle_gamma   90.00
#
_symmetry.space_group_name_H-M   'P 1'
#
loop_
_entity.id
_entity.type
_entity.pdbx_description
1 polymer ?
#
loop_
_entity_poly.entity_id
_entity_poly.type
_entity_poly.pdbx_seq_one_letter_code
_entity_poly.pdbx_strand_id
1 'polypeptide(L)'
;MLAPREQPFTGPQVVEALRANALRFGEMNIFHRIDTATRVFQFSVANVIEPGTFDVAEIDDFRTPGLCFFLRLPGPESPLDAFEDMQRTARDVAQRLGGELKDERRSVLTAQTVEHYRSRVAEFCRRRMSIRA
;
A
#
# COMPACT_ATOMS: atom_id res chain seq x y z
N MET A 1 1.63 3.26 7.10
CA MET A 1 2.95 3.90 7.28
C MET A 1 2.73 5.31 7.79
N LEU A 2 3.53 5.76 8.76
CA LEU A 2 3.45 7.12 9.31
C LEU A 2 4.80 7.82 9.22
N ALA A 3 4.76 9.13 9.07
CA ALA A 3 5.92 10.00 9.13
C ALA A 3 6.42 10.15 10.58
N PRO A 4 7.71 10.44 10.79
CA PRO A 4 8.22 10.83 12.10
C PRO A 4 7.44 12.03 12.66
N ARG A 5 7.43 12.17 13.99
CA ARG A 5 6.77 13.31 14.64
C ARG A 5 7.29 14.62 14.05
N GLU A 6 6.36 15.52 13.75
CA GLU A 6 6.61 16.88 13.28
C GLU A 6 7.31 17.00 11.91
N GLN A 7 7.45 15.89 11.17
CA GLN A 7 8.09 15.85 9.86
C GLN A 7 7.18 15.14 8.84
N PRO A 8 6.07 15.76 8.40
CA PRO A 8 5.20 15.17 7.40
C PRO A 8 5.95 14.98 6.07
N PHE A 9 5.58 13.94 5.33
CA PHE A 9 6.14 13.71 4.01
C PHE A 9 5.68 14.77 3.03
N THR A 10 6.56 15.21 2.15
CA THR A 10 6.22 16.11 1.05
C THR A 10 5.63 15.35 -0.13
N GLY A 11 4.73 15.99 -0.88
CA GLY A 11 4.14 15.40 -2.08
C GLY A 11 5.19 14.90 -3.08
N PRO A 12 6.21 15.70 -3.46
CA PRO A 12 7.23 15.26 -4.40
C PRO A 12 7.97 14.00 -3.93
N GLN A 13 8.37 13.95 -2.65
CA GLN A 13 9.02 12.76 -2.07
C GLN A 13 8.11 11.53 -2.12
N VAL A 14 6.84 11.68 -1.75
CA VAL A 14 5.86 10.58 -1.79
C VAL A 14 5.69 10.07 -3.22
N VAL A 15 5.49 10.97 -4.18
CA VAL A 15 5.28 10.60 -5.59
C VAL A 15 6.51 9.90 -6.15
N GLU A 16 7.70 10.41 -5.88
CA GLU A 16 8.96 9.80 -6.30
C GLU A 16 9.11 8.39 -5.72
N ALA A 17 8.90 8.22 -4.40
CA ALA A 17 9.03 6.93 -3.74
C ALA A 17 8.01 5.90 -4.26
N LEU A 18 6.77 6.32 -4.52
CA LEU A 18 5.73 5.45 -5.08
C LEU A 18 6.03 5.07 -6.54
N ARG A 19 6.45 6.03 -7.38
CA ARG A 19 6.80 5.77 -8.78
C ARG A 19 8.01 4.86 -8.92
N ALA A 20 9.01 5.02 -8.05
CA ALA A 20 10.18 4.13 -8.01
C ALA A 20 9.80 2.67 -7.71
N ASN A 21 8.65 2.45 -7.09
CA ASN A 21 8.05 1.15 -6.84
C ASN A 21 6.93 0.82 -7.84
N ALA A 22 6.99 1.37 -9.06
CA ALA A 22 6.04 1.11 -10.15
C ALA A 22 4.56 1.36 -9.81
N LEU A 23 4.26 2.17 -8.78
CA LEU A 23 2.90 2.64 -8.54
C LEU A 23 2.55 3.79 -9.48
N ARG A 24 1.31 3.79 -9.97
CA ARG A 24 0.76 4.80 -10.87
C ARG A 24 -0.45 5.46 -10.23
N PHE A 25 -0.50 6.79 -10.30
CA PHE A 25 -1.69 7.55 -9.96
C PHE A 25 -2.81 7.21 -10.93
N GLY A 26 -4.04 7.07 -10.44
CA GLY A 26 -5.17 6.68 -11.27
C GLY A 26 -6.52 6.90 -10.60
N GLU A 27 -7.37 5.88 -10.71
CA GLU A 27 -8.75 5.92 -10.24
C GLU A 27 -8.86 6.37 -8.77
N MET A 28 -9.95 7.05 -8.42
CA MET A 28 -10.19 7.57 -7.06
C MET A 28 -9.12 8.56 -6.56
N ASN A 29 -8.27 9.11 -7.44
CA ASN A 29 -7.17 9.99 -7.08
C ASN A 29 -6.19 9.37 -6.07
N ILE A 30 -5.91 8.07 -6.23
CA ILE A 30 -4.93 7.33 -5.43
C ILE A 30 -3.92 6.60 -6.31
N PHE A 31 -2.93 5.97 -5.67
CA PHE A 31 -1.90 5.20 -6.37
C PHE A 31 -2.25 3.72 -6.41
N HIS A 32 -1.94 3.07 -7.53
CA HIS A 32 -2.17 1.65 -7.75
C HIS A 32 -0.91 0.97 -8.23
N ARG A 33 -0.66 -0.24 -7.71
CA ARG A 33 0.30 -1.17 -8.28
C ARG A 33 -0.44 -2.10 -9.23
N ILE A 34 0.00 -2.11 -10.48
CA ILE A 34 -0.44 -3.03 -11.51
C ILE A 34 0.79 -3.80 -11.96
N ASP A 35 0.68 -5.12 -12.02
CA ASP A 35 1.76 -5.96 -12.50
C ASP A 35 2.09 -5.61 -13.96
N THR A 36 3.37 -5.39 -14.25
CA THR A 36 3.79 -4.88 -15.57
C THR A 36 3.70 -5.94 -16.65
N ALA A 37 3.80 -7.23 -16.31
CA ALA A 37 3.78 -8.33 -17.25
C ALA A 37 2.35 -8.80 -17.55
N THR A 38 1.54 -8.99 -16.50
CA THR A 38 0.19 -9.56 -16.57
C THR A 38 -0.89 -8.49 -16.67
N ARG A 39 -0.57 -7.21 -16.39
CA ARG A 39 -1.53 -6.09 -16.32
C ARG A 39 -2.61 -6.26 -15.24
N VAL A 40 -2.41 -7.19 -14.31
CA VAL A 40 -3.33 -7.47 -13.20
C VAL A 40 -3.12 -6.49 -12.06
N PHE A 41 -4.22 -5.96 -11.51
CA PHE A 41 -4.22 -5.12 -10.32
C PHE A 41 -3.67 -5.89 -9.11
N GLN A 42 -2.74 -5.28 -8.38
CA GLN A 42 -2.12 -5.86 -7.18
C GLN A 42 -2.68 -5.22 -5.91
N PHE A 43 -2.37 -3.95 -5.65
CA PHE A 43 -2.79 -3.23 -4.44
C PHE A 43 -2.87 -1.72 -4.68
N SER A 44 -3.43 -0.99 -3.70
CA SER A 44 -3.56 0.47 -3.75
C SER A 44 -2.87 1.14 -2.56
N VAL A 45 -2.52 2.41 -2.75
CA VAL A 45 -1.96 3.29 -1.72
C VAL A 45 -2.75 4.58 -1.68
N ALA A 46 -3.28 4.90 -0.50
CA ALA A 46 -4.04 6.11 -0.21
C ALA A 46 -3.33 6.99 0.82
N ASN A 47 -3.73 8.26 0.89
CA ASN A 47 -3.37 9.15 1.99
C ASN A 47 -4.09 8.68 3.28
N VAL A 48 -3.48 8.88 4.45
CA VAL A 48 -4.14 8.60 5.74
C VAL A 48 -5.09 9.72 6.20
N ILE A 49 -4.96 10.92 5.61
CA ILE A 49 -5.91 12.03 5.83
C ILE A 49 -7.12 11.83 4.93
N GLU A 50 -8.32 11.96 5.50
CA GLU A 50 -9.58 11.96 4.74
C GLU A 50 -9.62 13.14 3.74
N PRO A 51 -9.99 12.91 2.47
CA PRO A 51 -10.73 11.74 1.94
C PRO A 51 -9.85 10.56 1.49
N GLY A 52 -8.54 10.59 1.73
CA GLY A 52 -7.59 9.53 1.35
C GLY A 52 -6.96 9.72 -0.04
N THR A 53 -7.21 10.85 -0.68
CA THR A 53 -6.75 11.16 -2.05
C THR A 53 -5.43 11.94 -2.05
N PHE A 54 -4.81 12.01 -3.23
CA PHE A 54 -3.68 12.89 -3.50
C PHE A 54 -4.13 13.97 -4.48
N ASP A 55 -3.84 15.22 -4.14
CA ASP A 55 -3.92 16.31 -5.10
C ASP A 55 -2.59 16.40 -5.85
N VAL A 56 -2.55 15.84 -7.06
CA VAL A 56 -1.36 15.86 -7.91
C VAL A 56 -1.17 17.19 -8.64
N ALA A 57 -2.21 18.04 -8.70
CA ALA A 57 -2.10 19.36 -9.29
C ALA A 57 -1.39 20.34 -8.35
N GLU A 58 -1.60 20.20 -7.04
CA GLU A 58 -0.94 20.99 -5.98
C GLU A 58 0.10 20.16 -5.21
N ILE A 59 0.81 19.28 -5.91
CA ILE A 59 1.67 18.28 -5.25
C ILE A 59 2.85 18.91 -4.50
N ASP A 60 3.35 20.06 -4.93
CA ASP A 60 4.50 20.73 -4.32
C ASP A 60 4.18 21.23 -2.89
N ASP A 61 2.94 21.65 -2.67
CA ASP A 61 2.44 22.10 -1.37
C ASP A 61 1.82 20.96 -0.54
N PHE A 62 1.52 19.82 -1.17
CA PHE A 62 0.98 18.66 -0.48
C PHE A 62 1.89 18.16 0.64
N ARG A 63 1.31 17.92 1.82
CA ARG A 63 1.96 17.30 2.96
C ARG A 63 1.07 16.21 3.53
N THR A 64 1.67 15.09 3.95
CA THR A 64 0.92 14.01 4.60
C THR A 64 1.65 13.41 5.80
N PRO A 65 0.93 13.10 6.90
CA PRO A 65 1.48 12.39 8.04
C PRO A 65 1.62 10.87 7.76
N GLY A 66 1.14 10.35 6.64
CA GLY A 66 1.26 8.93 6.36
C GLY A 66 0.56 8.42 5.10
N LEU A 67 0.89 7.18 4.75
CA LEU A 67 0.28 6.46 3.63
C LEU A 67 -0.34 5.15 4.13
N CYS A 68 -1.48 4.79 3.56
CA CYS A 68 -2.17 3.54 3.79
C CYS A 68 -2.01 2.61 2.58
N PHE A 69 -1.35 1.47 2.78
CA PHE A 69 -1.22 0.42 1.77
C PHE A 69 -2.31 -0.62 2.05
N PHE A 70 -3.11 -0.96 1.04
CA PHE A 70 -4.20 -1.91 1.23
C PHE A 70 -4.45 -2.79 0.01
N LEU A 71 -4.83 -4.02 0.31
CA LEU A 71 -5.21 -5.05 -0.64
C LEU A 71 -6.71 -5.28 -0.54
N ARG A 72 -7.45 -5.10 -1.65
CA ARG A 72 -8.87 -5.41 -1.71
C ARG A 72 -9.07 -6.84 -2.23
N LEU A 73 -9.88 -7.62 -1.52
CA LEU A 73 -10.25 -8.98 -1.89
C LEU A 73 -11.76 -9.08 -2.07
N PRO A 74 -12.26 -9.66 -3.20
CA PRO A 74 -11.50 -10.16 -4.34
C PRO A 74 -10.85 -9.02 -5.14
N GLY A 75 -9.70 -9.28 -5.77
CA GLY A 75 -8.98 -8.28 -6.56
C GLY A 75 -7.94 -8.93 -7.47
N PRO A 76 -6.71 -9.18 -7.00
CA PRO A 76 -5.69 -9.87 -7.77
C PRO A 76 -6.05 -11.34 -8.06
N GLU A 77 -5.52 -11.85 -9.18
CA GLU A 77 -5.58 -13.27 -9.54
C GLU A 77 -4.82 -14.13 -8.53
N SER A 78 -3.63 -13.67 -8.10
CA SER A 78 -2.84 -14.25 -7.01
C SER A 78 -2.76 -13.30 -5.80
N PRO A 79 -3.70 -13.40 -4.84
CA PRO A 79 -3.72 -12.55 -3.64
C PRO A 79 -2.49 -12.64 -2.76
N LEU A 80 -1.86 -13.82 -2.66
CA LEU A 80 -0.67 -14.00 -1.84
C LEU A 80 0.53 -13.26 -2.44
N ASP A 81 0.75 -13.39 -3.74
CA ASP A 81 1.85 -12.69 -4.42
C ASP A 81 1.65 -11.17 -4.35
N ALA A 82 0.40 -10.70 -4.53
CA ALA A 82 0.04 -9.29 -4.37
C ALA A 82 0.33 -8.77 -2.94
N PHE A 83 0.06 -9.60 -1.92
CA PHE A 83 0.35 -9.26 -0.53
C PHE A 83 1.86 -9.17 -0.27
N GLU A 84 2.65 -10.12 -0.76
CA GLU A 84 4.12 -10.08 -0.62
C GLU A 84 4.73 -8.86 -1.32
N ASP A 85 4.26 -8.54 -2.53
CA ASP A 85 4.69 -7.34 -3.26
C ASP A 85 4.28 -6.05 -2.54
N MET A 86 3.06 -5.97 -2.00
CA MET A 86 2.60 -4.85 -1.19
C MET A 86 3.49 -4.65 0.03
N GLN A 87 3.83 -5.74 0.73
CA GLN A 87 4.63 -5.68 1.94
C GLN A 87 6.07 -5.24 1.66
N ARG A 88 6.69 -5.77 0.60
CA ARG A 88 8.02 -5.34 0.13
C ARG A 88 8.00 -3.87 -0.24
N THR A 89 7.05 -3.46 -1.07
CA THR A 89 6.90 -2.07 -1.52
C THR A 89 6.69 -1.11 -0.35
N ALA A 90 5.89 -1.48 0.64
CA ALA A 90 5.68 -0.66 1.83
C ALA A 90 6.97 -0.44 2.63
N ARG A 91 7.82 -1.48 2.77
CA ARG A 91 9.13 -1.36 3.42
C ARG A 91 10.07 -0.44 2.65
N ASP A 92 10.14 -0.60 1.33
CA ASP A 92 11.03 0.20 0.48
C ASP A 92 10.61 1.69 0.50
N VAL A 93 9.31 1.98 0.44
CA VAL A 93 8.79 3.34 0.55
C VAL A 93 9.05 3.92 1.94
N ALA A 94 8.85 3.15 3.01
CA ALA A 94 9.13 3.59 4.38
C ALA A 94 10.61 3.92 4.56
N GLN A 95 11.52 3.08 4.07
CA GLN A 95 12.96 3.33 4.14
C GLN A 95 13.35 4.61 3.38
N ARG A 96 12.80 4.82 2.18
CA ARG A 96 13.09 6.01 1.35
C ARG A 96 12.60 7.30 1.98
N LEU A 97 11.43 7.27 2.63
CA LEU A 97 10.81 8.45 3.22
C LEU A 97 11.19 8.66 4.70
N GLY A 98 11.95 7.75 5.30
CA GLY A 98 12.23 7.77 6.74
C GLY A 98 10.98 7.53 7.60
N GLY A 99 10.00 6.79 7.06
CA GLY A 99 8.74 6.48 7.72
C GLY A 99 8.76 5.20 8.54
N GLU A 100 7.77 5.07 9.42
CA GLU A 100 7.56 3.86 10.21
C GLU A 100 6.36 3.05 9.69
N LEU A 101 6.56 1.75 9.49
CA LEU A 101 5.46 0.85 9.18
C LEU A 101 4.65 0.55 10.44
N LYS A 102 3.34 0.76 10.30
CA LYS A 102 2.35 0.49 11.33
C LYS A 102 1.29 -0.45 10.80
N ASP A 103 0.69 -1.22 11.70
CA ASP A 103 -0.48 -2.04 11.43
C ASP A 103 -1.77 -1.21 11.40
N GLU A 104 -2.91 -1.88 11.18
CA GLU A 104 -4.25 -1.26 11.17
C GLU A 104 -4.63 -0.52 12.46
N ARG A 105 -4.01 -0.89 13.60
CA ARG A 105 -4.23 -0.28 14.91
C ARG A 105 -3.22 0.82 15.20
N ARG A 106 -2.40 1.20 14.21
CA ARG A 106 -1.29 2.16 14.33
C ARG A 106 -0.18 1.69 15.29
N SER A 107 -0.11 0.38 15.58
CA SER A 107 1.00 -0.23 16.33
C SER A 107 2.16 -0.55 15.40
N VAL A 108 3.35 -0.77 15.94
CA VAL A 108 4.53 -1.19 15.16
C VAL A 108 4.21 -2.46 14.36
N LEU A 109 4.50 -2.45 13.07
CA LEU A 109 4.30 -3.62 12.23
C LEU A 109 5.35 -4.69 12.58
N THR A 110 4.92 -5.78 13.20
CA THR A 110 5.80 -6.90 13.60
C THR A 110 5.74 -8.05 12.58
N ALA A 111 6.73 -8.95 12.65
CA ALA A 111 6.72 -10.19 11.87
C ALA A 111 5.47 -11.07 12.16
N GLN A 112 4.99 -11.05 13.41
CA GLN A 112 3.78 -11.76 13.80
C GLN A 112 2.53 -11.16 13.14
N THR A 113 2.39 -9.84 13.14
CA THR A 113 1.25 -9.16 12.50
C THR A 113 1.24 -9.39 10.99
N VAL A 114 2.43 -9.40 10.37
CA VAL A 114 2.61 -9.76 8.96
C VAL A 114 2.14 -11.17 8.67
N GLU A 115 2.58 -12.15 9.45
CA GLU A 115 2.22 -13.55 9.24
C GLU A 115 0.72 -13.76 9.46
N HIS A 116 0.14 -13.04 10.42
CA HIS A 116 -1.30 -13.02 10.62
C HIS A 116 -2.05 -12.54 9.37
N TYR A 117 -1.59 -11.47 8.72
CA TYR A 117 -2.19 -11.02 7.45
C TYR A 117 -2.00 -12.01 6.32
N ARG A 118 -0.80 -12.57 6.15
CA ARG A 118 -0.51 -13.64 5.17
C ARG A 118 -1.47 -14.81 5.34
N SER A 119 -1.67 -15.25 6.57
CA SER A 119 -2.59 -16.34 6.92
C SER A 119 -4.04 -16.02 6.54
N ARG A 120 -4.50 -14.78 6.79
CA ARG A 120 -5.85 -14.32 6.38
C ARG A 120 -6.03 -14.34 4.86
N VAL A 121 -5.02 -13.90 4.10
CA VAL A 121 -5.04 -13.94 2.63
C VAL A 121 -5.05 -15.39 2.13
N ALA A 122 -4.22 -16.25 2.71
CA ALA A 122 -4.17 -17.68 2.37
C ALA A 122 -5.51 -18.39 2.65
N GLU A 123 -6.15 -18.07 3.78
CA GLU A 123 -7.45 -18.60 4.15
C GLU A 123 -8.54 -18.17 3.16
N PHE A 124 -8.55 -16.91 2.75
CA PHE A 124 -9.45 -16.41 1.70
C PHE A 124 -9.26 -17.20 0.39
N CYS A 125 -8.02 -17.42 -0.04
CA CYS A 125 -7.71 -18.22 -1.23
C CYS A 125 -8.23 -19.65 -1.12
N ARG A 126 -8.02 -20.32 0.02
CA ARG A 126 -8.51 -21.70 0.27
C ARG A 126 -10.03 -21.78 0.17
N ARG A 127 -10.75 -20.86 0.83
CA ARG A 127 -12.22 -20.81 0.79
C ARG A 127 -12.74 -20.60 -0.64
N ARG A 128 -12.09 -19.74 -1.42
CA ARG A 128 -12.47 -19.48 -2.83
C ARG A 128 -12.24 -20.69 -3.75
N MET A 129 -11.21 -21.50 -3.49
CA MET A 129 -10.98 -22.75 -4.23
C MET A 129 -12.00 -23.83 -3.89
N SER A 130 -12.38 -23.95 -2.60
CA SER A 130 -13.40 -24.92 -2.15
C SER A 130 -14.82 -24.63 -2.67
N ILE A 131 -15.10 -23.39 -3.10
CA ILE A 131 -16.39 -22.99 -3.69
C ILE A 131 -16.43 -23.23 -5.21
N ARG A 132 -15.26 -23.40 -5.85
CA ARG A 132 -15.12 -23.63 -7.30
C ARG A 132 -14.89 -25.11 -7.67
N ALA A 133 -14.78 -26.00 -6.69
CA ALA A 133 -14.65 -27.45 -6.87
C ALA A 133 -16.01 -28.13 -6.68
#